data_AF-A0A4U9CSC7-F1
#
_entry.id   AF-A0A4U9CSC7-F1
#
_cell.length_a   1.000
_cell.length_b   1.000
_cell.length_c   1.000
_cell.angle_alpha   90.00
_cell.angle_beta   90.00
_cell.angle_gamma   90.00
#
_symmetry.space_group_name_H-M   'P 1'
#
loop_
_entity.id
_entity.type
_entity.pdbx_description
1 polymer ?
#
loop_
_entity_poly.entity_id
_entity_poly.type
_entity_poly.pdbx_seq_one_letter_code
_entity_poly.pdbx_strand_id
1 'polypeptide(L)'
;MIRYLDQYEDVILREIKAQFPDVAVDKLMEEYIKAGLILRENKRYYLNFPTLELLDSLELDQEIFVREASPVYQALLEQSFETELRN
;
A
#
# COMPACT_ATOMS: atom_id res chain seq x y z
N MET A 1 -7.41 -11.34 0.17
CA MET A 1 -8.11 -10.04 0.10
C MET A 1 -7.17 -8.86 -0.14
N ILE A 2 -6.11 -8.64 0.66
CA ILE A 2 -5.16 -7.53 0.40
C ILE A 2 -4.56 -7.62 -1.00
N ARG A 3 -4.01 -8.77 -1.40
CA ARG A 3 -3.55 -9.00 -2.79
C ARG A 3 -4.61 -8.78 -3.87
N TYR A 4 -5.89 -8.98 -3.54
CA TYR A 4 -6.98 -8.74 -4.49
C TYR A 4 -7.21 -7.24 -4.67
N LEU A 5 -7.27 -6.48 -3.58
CA LEU A 5 -7.35 -5.01 -3.64
C LEU A 5 -6.09 -4.34 -4.20
N ASP A 6 -4.95 -5.03 -4.19
CA ASP A 6 -3.72 -4.55 -4.83
C ASP A 6 -3.74 -4.71 -6.36
N GLN A 7 -4.48 -5.71 -6.87
CA GLN A 7 -4.56 -6.02 -8.30
C GLN A 7 -5.72 -5.31 -8.99
N TYR A 8 -6.74 -4.94 -8.24
CA TYR A 8 -7.97 -4.34 -8.76
C TYR A 8 -8.21 -3.01 -8.07
N GLU A 9 -8.35 -1.96 -8.87
CA GLU A 9 -8.83 -0.65 -8.42
C GLU A 9 -10.36 -0.60 -8.44
N ASP A 10 -10.94 0.37 -7.74
CA ASP A 10 -12.39 0.63 -7.75
C ASP A 10 -13.27 -0.59 -7.38
N VAL A 11 -12.79 -1.42 -6.47
CA VAL A 11 -13.50 -2.63 -6.03
C VAL A 11 -14.69 -2.29 -5.13
N ILE A 12 -15.86 -2.91 -5.38
CA ILE A 12 -17.04 -2.78 -4.52
C ILE A 12 -17.20 -3.96 -3.54
N LEU A 13 -17.87 -3.70 -2.42
CA LEU A 13 -18.12 -4.72 -1.38
C LEU A 13 -18.76 -6.01 -1.93
N ARG A 14 -19.64 -5.89 -2.93
CA ARG A 14 -20.30 -7.04 -3.55
C ARG A 14 -19.32 -7.94 -4.30
N GLU A 15 -18.33 -7.37 -4.96
CA GLU A 15 -17.28 -8.13 -5.67
C GLU A 15 -16.38 -8.84 -4.67
N ILE A 16 -15.98 -8.14 -3.59
CA ILE A 16 -15.19 -8.75 -2.51
C ILE A 16 -15.95 -9.94 -1.91
N LYS A 17 -17.24 -9.78 -1.60
CA LYS A 17 -18.09 -10.87 -1.09
C LYS A 17 -18.22 -12.04 -2.07
N ALA A 18 -18.30 -11.76 -3.37
CA ALA A 18 -18.35 -12.81 -4.38
C ALA A 18 -17.03 -13.59 -4.49
N GLN A 19 -15.89 -12.91 -4.35
CA GLN A 19 -14.56 -13.54 -4.40
C GLN A 19 -14.19 -14.27 -3.11
N PHE A 20 -14.75 -13.86 -1.97
CA PHE A 20 -14.47 -14.44 -0.66
C PHE A 20 -15.78 -14.85 0.06
N PRO A 21 -16.52 -15.85 -0.46
CA PRO A 21 -17.85 -16.20 0.04
C PRO A 21 -17.83 -16.76 1.47
N ASP A 22 -16.76 -17.45 1.87
CA ASP A 22 -16.61 -18.06 3.19
C ASP A 22 -16.00 -17.12 4.24
N VAL A 23 -15.73 -15.86 3.87
CA VAL A 23 -15.11 -14.87 4.75
C VAL A 23 -16.20 -13.91 5.26
N ALA A 24 -16.13 -13.57 6.55
CA ALA A 24 -16.92 -12.49 7.13
C ALA A 24 -16.40 -11.11 6.64
N VAL A 25 -16.59 -10.82 5.35
CA VAL A 25 -16.02 -9.66 4.66
C VAL A 25 -16.37 -8.36 5.37
N ASP A 26 -17.63 -8.17 5.81
CA ASP A 26 -18.05 -6.93 6.46
C ASP A 26 -17.20 -6.61 7.71
N LYS A 27 -17.02 -7.61 8.59
CA LYS A 27 -16.22 -7.48 9.81
C LYS A 27 -14.75 -7.22 9.48
N LEU A 28 -14.21 -7.97 8.53
CA LEU A 28 -12.81 -7.87 8.14
C LEU A 28 -12.49 -6.49 7.50
N MET A 29 -13.38 -5.98 6.66
CA MET A 29 -13.24 -4.65 6.07
C MET A 29 -13.27 -3.55 7.13
N GLU A 30 -14.16 -3.64 8.12
CA GLU A 30 -14.16 -2.70 9.25
C GLU A 30 -12.84 -2.74 10.03
N GLU A 31 -12.30 -3.91 10.31
CA GLU A 31 -11.03 -4.07 11.01
C GLU A 31 -9.88 -3.42 10.24
N TYR A 32 -9.82 -3.63 8.92
CA TYR A 32 -8.77 -3.02 8.08
C TYR A 32 -8.94 -1.51 7.90
N ILE A 33 -10.16 -1.01 7.80
CA ILE A 33 -10.42 0.43 7.77
C ILE A 33 -10.01 1.07 9.10
N LYS A 34 -10.33 0.45 10.24
CA LYS A 34 -9.93 0.93 11.56
C LYS A 34 -8.42 0.91 11.74
N ALA A 35 -7.74 -0.09 11.20
CA ALA A 35 -6.28 -0.17 11.19
C ALA A 35 -5.61 0.79 10.19
N GLY A 36 -6.40 1.51 9.39
CA GLY A 36 -5.89 2.42 8.36
C GLY A 36 -5.22 1.71 7.18
N LEU A 37 -5.46 0.42 6.99
CA LEU A 37 -4.90 -0.38 5.88
C LEU A 37 -5.74 -0.30 4.60
N ILE A 38 -7.02 0.07 4.73
CA ILE A 38 -7.96 0.21 3.63
C ILE A 38 -8.68 1.54 3.75
N LEU A 39 -8.80 2.26 2.64
CA LEU A 39 -9.71 3.41 2.52
C LEU A 39 -11.02 2.99 1.87
N ARG A 40 -12.10 3.67 2.28
CA ARG A 40 -13.41 3.53 1.67
C ARG A 40 -13.92 4.89 1.23
N GLU A 41 -14.01 5.10 -0.07
CA GLU A 41 -14.51 6.35 -0.67
C GLU A 41 -15.54 6.01 -1.74
N ASN A 42 -16.66 6.74 -1.81
CA ASN A 42 -17.68 6.51 -2.85
C ASN A 42 -18.16 5.05 -3.01
N LYS A 43 -18.19 4.29 -1.91
CA LYS A 43 -18.50 2.83 -1.86
C LYS A 43 -17.48 1.94 -2.59
N ARG A 44 -16.30 2.45 -2.86
CA ARG A 44 -15.12 1.77 -3.40
C ARG A 44 -14.11 1.56 -2.29
N TYR A 45 -13.35 0.47 -2.38
CA TYR A 45 -12.36 0.09 -1.38
C TYR A 45 -10.98 0.04 -2.03
N TYR A 46 -10.01 0.67 -1.37
CA TYR A 46 -8.64 0.81 -1.86
C TYR A 46 -7.67 0.43 -0.75
N LEU A 47 -6.50 -0.09 -1.11
CA LEU A 47 -5.41 -0.21 -0.14
C LEU A 47 -4.88 1.17 0.24
N ASN A 48 -4.62 1.36 1.52
CA ASN A 48 -4.06 2.58 2.07
C ASN A 48 -2.58 2.40 2.42
N PHE A 49 -1.78 1.97 1.45
CA PHE A 49 -0.34 1.88 1.63
C PHE A 49 0.31 3.06 0.90
N PRO A 50 0.95 4.00 1.61
CA PRO A 50 1.67 5.09 0.96
C PRO A 50 2.85 4.47 0.21
N THR A 51 2.71 4.37 -1.11
CA THR A 51 3.78 3.86 -1.96
C THR A 51 4.71 5.01 -2.30
N LEU A 52 6.02 4.77 -2.28
CA LEU A 52 7.01 5.74 -2.70
C LEU A 52 6.89 5.98 -4.21
N GLU A 53 6.52 7.21 -4.57
CA GLU A 53 6.40 7.64 -5.97
C GLU A 53 7.61 8.44 -6.46
N LEU A 54 8.38 9.05 -5.54
CA LEU A 54 9.53 9.90 -5.83
C LEU A 54 10.62 9.68 -4.77
N LEU A 55 11.89 9.85 -5.15
CA LEU A 55 13.03 9.70 -4.25
C LEU A 55 13.40 10.99 -3.50
N ASP A 56 12.84 12.13 -3.89
CA ASP A 56 13.26 13.47 -3.42
C ASP A 56 13.14 13.67 -1.90
N SER A 57 12.25 12.92 -1.24
CA SER A 57 12.04 12.96 0.22
C SER A 57 12.47 11.68 0.93
N LEU A 58 13.31 10.85 0.29
CA LEU A 58 13.81 9.63 0.88
C LEU A 58 14.95 9.91 1.86
N GLU A 59 14.81 9.44 3.08
CA GLU A 59 15.84 9.55 4.13
C GLU A 59 16.45 8.18 4.46
N LEU A 60 17.70 8.18 4.93
CA LEU A 60 18.33 6.98 5.47
C LEU A 60 17.52 6.50 6.69
N ASP A 61 17.37 5.18 6.83
CA ASP A 61 16.59 4.52 7.89
C ASP A 61 15.06 4.77 7.84
N GLN A 62 14.52 5.28 6.74
CA GLN A 62 13.08 5.40 6.54
C GLN A 62 12.43 4.06 6.11
N GLU A 63 11.34 3.66 6.77
CA GLU A 63 10.51 2.53 6.31
C GLU A 63 9.54 3.01 5.21
N ILE A 64 9.66 2.42 4.03
CA ILE A 64 8.89 2.78 2.83
C ILE A 64 8.22 1.55 2.21
N PHE A 65 7.12 1.77 1.50
CA PHE A 65 6.54 0.78 0.60
C PHE A 65 6.89 1.15 -0.84
N VAL A 66 7.35 0.19 -1.63
CA VAL A 66 7.62 0.40 -3.06
C VAL A 66 7.11 -0.80 -3.85
N ARG A 67 6.53 -0.53 -5.03
CA ARG A 67 6.12 -1.58 -5.96
C ARG A 67 7.34 -2.04 -6.75
N GLU A 68 7.61 -3.34 -6.76
CA GLU A 68 8.77 -3.92 -7.48
C GLU A 68 8.76 -3.58 -8.99
N ALA A 69 7.56 -3.47 -9.58
CA ALA A 69 7.40 -3.09 -10.99
C ALA A 69 7.51 -1.58 -11.26
N SER A 70 7.69 -0.73 -10.24
CA SER A 70 7.78 0.72 -10.44
C SER A 70 9.18 1.14 -10.88
N PRO A 71 9.30 2.22 -11.69
CA PRO A 71 10.60 2.82 -12.02
C PRO A 71 11.37 3.31 -10.77
N VAL A 72 10.63 3.72 -9.73
CA VAL A 72 11.19 4.20 -8.46
C VAL A 72 12.01 3.10 -7.77
N TYR A 73 11.58 1.84 -7.87
CA TYR A 73 12.33 0.72 -7.30
C TYR A 73 13.73 0.59 -7.93
N GLN A 74 13.85 0.75 -9.24
CA GLN A 74 15.14 0.70 -9.93
C GLN A 74 16.05 1.87 -9.51
N ALA A 75 15.49 3.08 -9.46
CA ALA A 75 16.24 4.25 -9.02
C ALA A 75 16.68 4.14 -7.54
N LEU A 76 15.86 3.53 -6.69
CA LEU A 76 16.20 3.25 -5.28
C LEU A 76 17.40 2.30 -5.16
N LEU A 77 17.51 1.29 -6.04
CA LEU A 77 18.64 0.36 -6.05
C LEU A 77 19.97 1.04 -6.41
N GLU A 78 19.92 2.13 -7.19
CA GLU A 78 21.09 2.92 -7.58
C GLU A 78 21.46 3.99 -6.54
N GLN A 79 20.57 4.26 -5.57
CA GLN A 79 20.77 5.27 -4.55
C GLN A 79 21.79 4.82 -3.50
N SER A 80 22.63 5.74 -3.03
CA SER A 80 23.51 5.53 -1.88
C SER A 80 23.39 6.68 -0.89
N PHE A 81 23.63 6.38 0.38
CA PHE A 81 23.64 7.35 1.47
C PHE A 81 25.04 7.41 2.08
N GLU A 82 25.54 8.61 2.32
CA GLU A 82 26.81 8.85 2.99
C GLU A 82 26.54 9.52 4.34
N THR A 83 27.17 9.01 5.40
CA THR A 83 27.07 9.58 6.75
C THR A 83 28.41 10.16 7.15
N GLU A 84 28.45 11.47 7.39
CA GLU A 84 29.64 12.17 7.91
C GLU A 84 29.54 12.37 9.43
N LEU A 85 30.56 11.94 10.18
CA LEU A 85 30.77 12.34 11.57
C LEU A 85 31.63 13.61 11.60
N ARG A 86 31.04 14.73 12.02
CA ARG A 86 31.76 16.00 12.23
C ARG A 86 32.13 16.14 13.71
N ASN A 87 33.43 16.37 13.97
CA ASN A 87 34.00 16.58 15.31
C ASN A 87 33.73 17.99 15.85
#